data_AF-A0AA43GSG7-F1
#
_entry.id   AF-A0AA43GSG7-F1
#
_cell.length_a   1.000
_cell.length_b   1.000
_cell.length_c   1.000
_cell.angle_alpha   90.00
_cell.angle_beta   90.00
_cell.angle_gamma   90.00
#
_symmetry.space_group_name_H-M   'P 1'
#
loop_
_entity.id
_entity.type
_entity.pdbx_description
1 polymer ?
#
loop_
_entity_poly.entity_id
_entity_poly.type
_entity_poly.pdbx_seq_one_letter_code
_entity_poly.pdbx_strand_id
1 'polypeptide(L)'
;MALIRPLSGSGSFGLMSEIIKNDPDSFLSFLVSTMQGSTETTFYIMAVYFGSIGIIRTSYTLPAALCADVAGILASLAICRIMF
;
A
#
# COMPACT_ATOMS: atom_id res chain seq x y z
N MET A 1 6.23 -5.27 0.04
CA MET A 1 5.05 -4.36 0.05
C MET A 1 5.36 -2.96 -0.44
N ALA A 2 6.31 -2.23 0.14
CA ALA A 2 6.57 -0.81 -0.17
C ALA A 2 6.69 -0.44 -1.66
N LEU A 3 7.32 -1.28 -2.49
CA LEU A 3 7.44 -1.03 -3.94
C LEU A 3 6.30 -1.63 -4.77
N ILE A 4 5.70 -2.72 -4.30
CA ILE A 4 4.74 -3.53 -5.07
C ILE A 4 3.33 -2.99 -4.89
N ARG A 5 3.04 -2.46 -3.71
CA ARG A 5 1.73 -1.92 -3.32
C ARG A 5 1.29 -0.72 -4.17
N PRO A 6 2.14 0.26 -4.51
CA PRO A 6 1.72 1.37 -5.37
C PRO A 6 1.45 0.92 -6.82
N LEU A 7 2.13 -0.14 -7.27
CA LEU A 7 2.08 -0.67 -8.64
C LEU A 7 0.92 -1.65 -8.87
N SER A 8 0.63 -2.52 -7.90
CA SER A 8 -0.32 -3.62 -8.07
C SER A 8 -0.95 -4.06 -6.75
N GLY A 9 -2.28 -3.96 -6.69
CA GLY A 9 -3.08 -4.43 -5.55
C GLY A 9 -3.08 -5.94 -5.44
N SER A 10 -3.30 -6.63 -6.55
CA SER A 10 -3.31 -8.10 -6.62
C SER A 10 -1.94 -8.72 -6.31
N GLY A 11 -0.85 -8.13 -6.81
CA GLY A 11 0.51 -8.57 -6.51
C GLY A 11 0.87 -8.38 -5.03
N SER A 12 0.45 -7.26 -4.43
CA SER A 12 0.61 -7.04 -3.00
C SER A 12 -0.17 -8.07 -2.18
N PHE A 13 -1.43 -8.33 -2.54
CA PHE A 13 -2.29 -9.27 -1.83
C PHE A 13 -1.76 -10.71 -1.90
N GLY A 14 -1.20 -11.13 -3.04
CA GLY A 14 -0.55 -12.43 -3.17
C GLY A 14 0.60 -12.62 -2.18
N LEU A 15 1.47 -11.60 -2.05
CA LEU A 15 2.59 -11.64 -1.09
C LEU A 15 2.13 -11.60 0.36
N MET A 16 1.10 -10.80 0.69
CA MET A 16 0.50 -10.80 2.02
C MET A 16 -0.01 -12.21 2.37
N SER A 17 -0.76 -12.82 1.46
CA SER A 17 -1.34 -14.15 1.67
C SER A 17 -0.26 -15.21 1.92
N GLU A 18 0.83 -15.16 1.18
CA GLU A 18 1.96 -16.09 1.37
C GLU A 18 2.69 -15.87 2.70
N ILE A 19 2.88 -14.62 3.12
CA ILE A 19 3.47 -14.29 4.42
C ILE A 19 2.60 -14.78 5.58
N ILE A 20 1.30 -14.48 5.53
CA ILE A 20 0.35 -14.87 6.57
C ILE A 20 0.21 -16.39 6.63
N LYS A 21 0.23 -17.07 5.48
CA LYS A 21 0.15 -18.53 5.43
C LYS A 21 1.36 -19.21 6.06
N ASN A 22 2.55 -18.59 5.97
CA ASN A 22 3.77 -19.17 6.54
C ASN A 22 3.85 -18.98 8.07
N ASP A 23 3.48 -17.80 8.58
CA ASP A 23 3.52 -17.54 10.03
C ASP A 23 2.48 -16.49 10.45
N PRO A 24 1.22 -16.90 10.71
CA PRO A 24 0.08 -15.99 10.89
C PRO A 24 0.23 -15.02 12.07
N ASP A 25 0.85 -15.47 13.16
CA ASP A 25 0.94 -14.73 14.42
C ASP A 25 2.23 -13.89 14.52
N SER A 26 3.04 -13.88 13.46
CA SER A 26 4.26 -13.09 13.43
C SER A 26 3.99 -11.59 13.34
N PHE A 27 4.95 -10.80 13.86
CA PHE A 27 4.99 -9.35 13.66
C PHE A 27 4.88 -8.98 12.18
N LEU A 28 5.47 -9.80 11.30
CA LEU A 28 5.50 -9.54 9.86
C LEU A 28 4.11 -9.74 9.24
N SER A 29 3.34 -10.73 9.69
CA SER A 29 1.95 -10.96 9.31
C SER A 29 1.02 -9.83 9.75
N PHE A 30 1.20 -9.31 10.96
CA PHE A 30 0.50 -8.12 11.43
C PHE A 30 0.85 -6.89 10.58
N LEU A 31 2.14 -6.66 10.36
CA LEU A 31 2.63 -5.53 9.56
C LEU A 31 2.05 -5.55 8.14
N VAL A 32 2.14 -6.68 7.43
CA VAL A 32 1.62 -6.74 6.05
C VAL A 32 0.11 -6.63 5.98
N SER A 33 -0.62 -7.10 7.00
CA SER A 33 -2.07 -6.95 7.09
C SER A 33 -2.49 -5.51 7.32
N THR A 34 -1.83 -4.80 8.24
CA THR A 34 -2.06 -3.36 8.47
C THR A 34 -1.70 -2.56 7.23
N MET A 35 -0.55 -2.84 6.61
CA MET A 35 -0.20 -2.24 5.33
C MET A 35 -1.31 -2.51 4.31
N GLN A 36 -1.84 -3.74 4.20
CA GLN A 36 -2.99 -4.12 3.34
C GLN A 36 -4.29 -3.35 3.60
N GLY A 37 -4.57 -2.96 4.83
CA GLY A 37 -5.73 -2.12 5.13
C GLY A 37 -5.53 -0.62 4.89
N SER A 38 -4.32 -0.10 5.00
CA SER A 38 -4.10 1.35 5.14
C SER A 38 -3.86 2.14 3.85
N THR A 39 -3.46 1.49 2.75
CA THR A 39 -3.03 2.19 1.52
C THR A 39 -3.70 1.62 0.27
N GLU A 40 -4.00 2.49 -0.69
CA GLU A 40 -4.49 2.07 -2.01
C GLU A 40 -3.37 2.09 -3.06
N THR A 41 -3.69 1.61 -4.26
CA THR A 41 -2.72 1.47 -5.35
C THR A 41 -2.57 2.76 -6.15
N THR A 42 -1.53 3.56 -5.87
CA THR A 42 -1.28 4.89 -6.47
C THR A 42 -1.33 4.90 -8.00
N PHE A 43 -0.62 3.99 -8.67
CA PHE A 43 -0.61 3.95 -10.15
C PHE A 43 -1.96 3.51 -10.72
N TYR A 44 -2.67 2.62 -10.03
CA TYR A 44 -4.00 2.19 -10.45
C TYR A 44 -5.02 3.32 -10.31
N ILE A 45 -4.99 4.09 -9.22
CA ILE A 45 -5.85 5.28 -9.05
C ILE A 45 -5.58 6.28 -10.17
N MET A 46 -4.31 6.56 -10.48
CA MET A 46 -3.98 7.48 -11.57
C MET A 46 -4.38 6.94 -12.95
N ALA A 47 -4.32 5.63 -13.19
CA ALA A 47 -4.70 5.08 -14.49
C ALA A 47 -6.22 4.99 -14.66
N VAL A 48 -6.91 4.48 -13.64
CA VAL A 48 -8.33 4.13 -13.72
C VAL A 48 -9.22 5.29 -13.25
N TYR A 49 -8.90 5.91 -12.11
CA TYR A 49 -9.79 6.92 -11.53
C TYR A 49 -9.60 8.23 -12.28
N PHE A 50 -8.38 8.68 -12.50
CA PHE A 50 -8.17 9.89 -13.31
C PHE A 50 -8.55 9.69 -14.78
N GLY A 51 -8.41 8.46 -15.30
CA GLY A 51 -8.90 8.10 -16.62
C GLY A 51 -10.42 8.21 -16.74
N SER A 52 -11.20 7.84 -15.71
CA SER A 52 -12.66 7.86 -15.77
C SER A 52 -13.26 9.28 -15.71
N ILE A 53 -12.58 10.22 -15.05
CA ILE A 53 -12.98 11.64 -14.98
C ILE A 53 -12.19 12.56 -15.92
N GLY A 54 -11.33 12.02 -16.79
CA GLY A 54 -10.62 12.77 -17.82
C GLY A 54 -9.54 13.74 -17.30
N ILE A 55 -8.89 13.45 -16.18
CA ILE A 55 -7.82 14.30 -15.64
C ILE A 55 -6.54 14.12 -16.47
N ILE A 56 -6.13 15.21 -17.11
CA ILE A 56 -4.92 15.30 -17.96
C ILE A 56 -3.70 15.90 -17.23
N ARG A 57 -3.90 16.57 -16.08
CA ARG A 57 -2.81 17.20 -15.31
C ARG A 57 -2.55 16.42 -14.02
N THR A 58 -1.54 15.54 -14.03
CA THR A 58 -1.20 14.65 -12.91
C THR A 58 0.14 14.98 -12.25
N SER A 59 0.85 16.00 -12.73
CA SER A 59 2.25 16.29 -12.36
C SER A 59 2.48 16.52 -10.86
N TYR A 60 1.51 17.07 -10.13
CA TYR A 60 1.60 17.26 -8.68
C TYR A 60 0.97 16.12 -7.87
N THR A 61 0.12 15.31 -8.51
CA THR A 61 -0.56 14.20 -7.84
C THR A 61 0.40 13.05 -7.57
N LEU A 62 1.25 12.71 -8.54
CA LEU A 62 2.22 11.63 -8.38
C LEU A 62 3.14 11.83 -7.17
N PRO A 63 3.84 12.97 -7.00
CA PRO A 63 4.69 13.17 -5.82
C PRO A 63 3.87 13.21 -4.52
N ALA A 64 2.67 13.80 -4.52
CA ALA A 64 1.82 13.82 -3.33
C ALA A 64 1.37 12.40 -2.92
N ALA A 65 0.99 11.56 -3.88
CA ALA A 65 0.59 10.18 -3.63
C ALA A 65 1.75 9.31 -3.16
N LEU A 66 2.95 9.47 -3.75
CA LEU A 66 4.15 8.78 -3.27
C LEU A 66 4.53 9.20 -1.84
N CYS A 67 4.38 10.48 -1.48
CA CYS A 67 4.58 10.93 -0.11
C CYS A 67 3.55 10.31 0.85
N ALA A 68 2.29 10.17 0.42
CA ALA A 68 1.25 9.51 1.20
C ALA A 68 1.55 8.01 1.40
N ASP A 69 2.05 7.33 0.37
CA ASP A 69 2.47 5.92 0.47
C ASP A 69 3.59 5.75 1.50
N VAL A 70 4.62 6.62 1.46
CA VAL A 70 5.71 6.60 2.43
C VAL A 70 5.19 6.86 3.85
N ALA A 71 4.31 7.84 4.02
CA ALA A 71 3.69 8.14 5.32
C ALA A 71 2.88 6.94 5.84
N GLY A 72 2.11 6.27 4.98
CA GLY A 72 1.33 5.08 5.33
C GLY A 72 2.21 3.91 5.73
N ILE A 73 3.33 3.68 5.04
CA ILE A 73 4.32 2.67 5.40
C ILE A 73 4.91 2.96 6.78
N LEU A 74 5.36 4.20 7.02
CA LEU A 74 5.94 4.60 8.31
C LEU A 74 4.92 4.50 9.45
N ALA A 75 3.68 4.92 9.22
CA ALA A 75 2.61 4.84 10.19
C ALA A 75 2.28 3.39 10.53
N SER A 76 2.17 2.50 9.54
CA SER A 76 1.94 1.07 9.77
C SER A 76 3.05 0.44 10.61
N LEU A 77 4.31 0.81 10.35
CA LEU A 77 5.46 0.31 11.10
C LEU A 77 5.49 0.83 12.54
N ALA A 78 5.15 2.09 12.76
CA ALA A 78 5.04 2.68 14.10
C ALA A 78 3.90 2.04 14.91
N ILE A 79 2.72 1.88 14.31
CA ILE A 79 1.53 1.33 14.99
C ILE A 79 1.74 -0.16 15.30
N CYS A 80 2.19 -0.97 14.33
CA CYS A 80 2.46 -2.39 14.59
C CYS A 80 3.51 -2.58 15.68
N ARG A 81 4.53 -1.71 15.77
CA ARG A 81 5.55 -1.78 16.83
C ARG A 81 5.03 -1.37 18.21
N ILE A 82 3.96 -0.58 18.29
CA ILE A 82 3.32 -0.21 19.56
C ILE A 82 2.37 -1.33 20.02
N MET A 83 1.69 -1.99 19.08
CA MET A 83 0.66 -2.99 19.38
C MET A 83 1.19 -4.41 19.58
N PHE A 84 2.40 -4.72 19.10
CA PHE A 84 3.04 -6.03 19.20
C PHE A 84 4.17 -6.00 20.23
#